data_AF-A0A962W3D4-F1
#
_entry.id   AF-A0A962W3D4-F1
#
_cell.length_a   1.000
_cell.length_b   1.000
_cell.length_c   1.000
_cell.angle_alpha   90.00
_cell.angle_beta   90.00
_cell.angle_gamma   90.00
#
_symmetry.space_group_name_H-M   'P 1'
#
loop_
_entity.id
_entity.type
_entity.pdbx_description
1 polymer ?
#
loop_
_entity_poly.entity_id
_entity_poly.type
_entity_poly.pdbx_seq_one_letter_code
_entity_poly.pdbx_strand_id
1 'polypeptide(L)'
;QLLTHHVGLGGHALLLSATLGATARAGFIRASVPTPSPDFVTAQETPYPVLTAAGHPSQTISAAMTDKTVQMECVSALADPVALLPQIQTAVAAGARVLVVLNTVARVMALQAASETVLSPETLFQCQGVIAPHHGRFAAVDRTVLDAAVSARWGQGSAPGPVVLIGTQTLEQSLDLDADLLITDLCPMDVLLQRIGRLHRHARVRPAGFETARCVVLVPEEATLESLLRPDGQVRGVAGLGKVYADLRVVRLTLDFMRSAPTWAIPRDNRRLVEGAMHPEALASLDSPVWQRHGQKWEGDKIAQEIQATLVGIQSKPFNAFTFNPLNANLQTRLGLKDWRVRLERAVISPFGQRLIEIVIPGYLVPTTPEETATVLNEHPDELVFQCGERRYRYTRLGLQGEDDG
;
A
#
# COMPACT_ATOMS: atom_id res chain seq x y z
N GLN A 1 2.60 9.21 20.73
CA GLN A 1 1.63 9.33 21.83
C GLN A 1 1.19 7.98 22.37
N LEU A 2 0.55 7.11 21.57
CA LEU A 2 0.12 5.77 22.04
C LEU A 2 1.25 4.97 22.70
N LEU A 3 2.38 4.82 22.01
CA LEU A 3 3.52 4.05 22.52
C LEU A 3 4.06 4.64 23.83
N THR A 4 4.24 5.97 23.88
CA THR A 4 4.68 6.69 25.08
C THR A 4 3.73 6.50 26.25
N HIS A 5 2.42 6.57 26.00
CA HIS A 5 1.40 6.36 27.03
C HIS A 5 1.39 4.90 27.53
N HIS A 6 1.37 3.93 26.62
CA HIS A 6 1.39 2.50 26.94
C HIS A 6 2.61 2.11 27.77
N VAL A 7 3.81 2.55 27.36
CA VAL A 7 5.04 2.29 28.12
C VAL A 7 5.05 3.07 29.44
N GLY A 8 4.55 4.31 29.46
CA GLY A 8 4.43 5.12 30.67
C GLY A 8 3.51 4.53 31.74
N LEU A 9 2.55 3.68 31.34
CA LEU A 9 1.71 2.89 32.26
C LEU A 9 2.37 1.57 32.72
N GLY A 10 3.64 1.33 32.36
CA GLY A 10 4.35 0.09 32.65
C GLY A 10 4.09 -1.04 31.63
N GLY A 11 3.44 -0.74 30.50
CA GLY A 11 3.21 -1.70 29.43
C GLY A 11 4.48 -1.99 28.61
N HIS A 12 4.50 -3.14 27.95
CA HIS A 12 5.55 -3.53 27.00
C HIS A 12 5.02 -3.51 25.57
N ALA A 13 5.86 -3.14 24.61
CA ALA A 13 5.51 -3.10 23.19
C ALA A 13 6.60 -3.76 22.35
N LEU A 14 6.19 -4.64 21.44
CA LEU A 14 7.03 -5.20 20.38
C LEU A 14 6.52 -4.66 19.04
N LEU A 15 7.38 -3.92 18.35
CA LEU A 15 7.08 -3.38 17.02
C LEU A 15 7.77 -4.25 15.97
N LEU A 16 6.98 -4.77 15.03
CA LEU A 16 7.48 -5.54 13.89
C LEU A 16 7.38 -4.67 12.64
N SER A 17 8.49 -4.56 11.91
CA SER A 17 8.50 -3.94 10.58
C SER A 17 9.35 -4.75 9.62
N ALA A 18 8.90 -4.87 8.38
CA ALA A 18 9.71 -5.47 7.31
C ALA A 18 10.98 -4.63 7.13
N THR A 19 10.84 -3.33 6.96
CA THR A 19 11.96 -2.38 6.95
C THR A 19 11.55 -1.10 7.67
N LEU A 20 12.51 -0.44 8.31
CA LEU A 20 12.24 0.80 9.01
C LEU A 20 13.49 1.68 8.99
N GLY A 21 13.37 2.88 8.44
CA GLY A 21 14.43 3.88 8.40
C GLY A 21 14.89 4.26 9.81
N ALA A 22 16.15 4.67 9.94
CA ALA A 22 16.79 4.93 11.22
C ALA A 22 16.12 6.09 11.98
N THR A 23 15.69 7.13 11.27
CA THR A 23 14.96 8.27 11.84
C THR A 23 13.63 7.83 12.48
N ALA A 24 12.87 6.97 11.81
CA ALA A 24 11.61 6.44 12.33
C ALA A 24 11.84 5.50 13.51
N ARG A 25 12.85 4.63 13.42
CA ARG A 25 13.28 3.76 14.53
C ARG A 25 13.66 4.55 15.77
N ALA A 26 14.48 5.58 15.63
CA ALA A 26 14.83 6.49 16.73
C ALA A 26 13.57 7.18 17.31
N GLY A 27 12.62 7.55 16.44
CA GLY A 27 11.31 8.08 16.83
C GLY A 27 10.49 7.17 17.74
N PHE A 28 10.43 5.87 17.44
CA PHE A 28 9.72 4.92 18.28
C PHE A 28 10.45 4.64 19.60
N ILE A 29 11.78 4.54 19.60
CA ILE A 29 12.57 4.29 20.82
C ILE A 29 12.50 5.50 21.78
N ARG A 30 12.40 6.73 21.23
CA ARG A 30 12.17 7.96 22.01
C ARG A 30 10.94 7.92 22.91
N ALA A 31 9.98 7.03 22.64
CA ALA A 31 8.86 6.81 23.54
C ALA A 31 9.28 6.25 24.91
N SER A 32 10.48 5.65 25.01
CA SER A 32 11.04 5.09 26.23
C SER A 32 12.32 5.82 26.68
N VAL A 33 13.25 6.10 25.76
CA VAL A 33 14.57 6.71 26.06
C VAL A 33 14.93 7.78 25.03
N PRO A 34 15.36 8.99 25.41
CA PRO A 34 15.84 10.00 24.47
C PRO A 34 16.94 9.43 23.56
N THR A 35 16.63 9.28 22.28
CA THR A 35 17.51 8.65 21.28
C THR A 35 17.64 9.58 20.08
N PRO A 36 18.84 10.10 19.79
CA PRO A 36 19.07 10.89 18.59
C PRO A 36 18.90 10.02 17.35
N SER A 37 18.47 10.64 16.25
CA SER A 37 18.53 9.98 14.94
C SER A 37 20.00 9.93 14.51
N PRO A 38 20.52 8.77 14.05
CA PRO A 38 21.86 8.71 13.50
C PRO A 38 21.96 9.54 12.20
N ASP A 39 23.17 9.94 11.85
CA ASP A 39 23.46 10.50 10.52
C ASP A 39 23.29 9.46 9.41
N PHE A 40 23.29 9.91 8.16
CA PHE A 40 23.03 9.06 7.00
C PHE A 40 24.01 7.88 6.87
N VAL A 41 25.30 8.13 7.05
CA VAL A 41 26.35 7.11 6.89
C VAL A 41 26.18 6.02 7.94
N THR A 42 26.04 6.43 9.20
CA THR A 42 25.80 5.51 10.33
C THR A 42 24.48 4.74 10.16
N ALA A 43 23.44 5.41 9.64
CA ALA A 43 22.16 4.77 9.36
C ALA A 43 22.33 3.65 8.31
N GLN A 44 23.06 3.90 7.22
CA GLN A 44 23.29 2.91 6.16
C GLN A 44 24.11 1.71 6.62
N GLU A 45 25.07 1.91 7.52
CA GLU A 45 25.92 0.84 8.06
C GLU A 45 25.21 -0.02 9.11
N THR A 46 24.02 0.39 9.58
CA THR A 46 23.27 -0.38 10.58
C THR A 46 22.89 -1.76 10.02
N PRO A 47 23.25 -2.87 10.70
CA PRO A 47 22.93 -4.21 10.23
C PRO A 47 21.44 -4.44 9.94
N TYR A 48 21.17 -5.40 9.06
CA TYR A 48 19.82 -5.88 8.78
C TYR A 48 19.89 -7.39 8.48
N PRO A 49 18.97 -8.21 9.05
CA PRO A 49 17.93 -7.84 10.00
C PRO A 49 18.48 -7.55 11.40
N VAL A 50 17.76 -6.70 12.14
CA VAL A 50 18.23 -6.17 13.44
C VAL A 50 17.09 -6.11 14.44
N LEU A 51 17.38 -6.50 15.68
CA LEU A 51 16.57 -6.27 16.86
C LEU A 51 17.09 -5.05 17.60
N THR A 52 16.20 -4.09 17.88
CA THR A 52 16.55 -2.90 18.67
C THR A 52 15.67 -2.83 19.89
N ALA A 53 16.28 -2.65 21.06
CA ALA A 53 15.60 -2.48 22.34
C ALA A 53 16.04 -1.17 23.00
N ALA A 54 15.11 -0.47 23.66
CA ALA A 54 15.40 0.80 24.32
C ALA A 54 16.44 0.60 25.44
N GLY A 55 17.50 1.42 25.45
CA GLY A 55 18.57 1.33 26.44
C GLY A 55 19.57 0.18 26.20
N HIS A 56 19.44 -0.58 25.11
CA HIS A 56 20.34 -1.67 24.76
C HIS A 56 20.97 -1.46 23.37
N PRO A 57 22.19 -1.95 23.13
CA PRO A 57 22.78 -1.94 21.79
C PRO A 57 21.94 -2.78 20.83
N SER A 58 21.86 -2.34 19.57
CA SER A 58 21.20 -3.10 18.51
C SER A 58 21.88 -4.46 18.32
N GLN A 59 21.08 -5.51 18.13
CA GLN A 59 21.55 -6.87 17.94
C GLN A 59 21.19 -7.35 16.53
N THR A 60 22.19 -7.77 15.78
CA THR A 60 21.96 -8.43 14.48
C THR A 60 21.33 -9.80 14.71
N ILE A 61 20.34 -10.15 13.90
CA ILE A 61 19.72 -11.47 13.92
C ILE A 61 19.90 -12.14 12.58
N SER A 62 19.86 -13.48 12.54
CA SER A 62 19.91 -14.22 11.29
C SER A 62 18.64 -13.99 10.48
N ALA A 63 18.77 -13.77 9.17
CA ALA A 63 17.63 -13.71 8.27
C ALA A 63 16.98 -15.10 8.18
N ALA A 64 15.67 -15.16 8.33
CA ALA A 64 14.90 -16.40 8.15
C ALA A 64 14.71 -16.76 6.66
N MET A 65 14.94 -15.82 5.74
CA MET A 65 14.82 -16.03 4.30
C MET A 65 16.20 -16.16 3.67
N THR A 66 16.30 -16.98 2.63
CA THR A 66 17.47 -17.04 1.75
C THR A 66 17.61 -15.74 0.96
N ASP A 67 18.85 -15.30 0.79
CA ASP A 67 19.19 -14.20 -0.10
C ASP A 67 18.64 -14.47 -1.51
N LYS A 68 17.99 -13.47 -2.09
CA LYS A 68 17.55 -13.49 -3.48
C LYS A 68 18.06 -12.28 -4.22
N THR A 69 18.44 -12.49 -5.48
CA THR A 69 18.79 -11.42 -6.40
C THR A 69 17.54 -11.02 -7.16
N VAL A 70 17.16 -9.75 -7.06
CA VAL A 70 16.00 -9.17 -7.73
C VAL A 70 16.47 -8.23 -8.83
N GLN A 71 16.03 -8.49 -10.05
CA GLN A 71 16.22 -7.61 -11.20
C GLN A 71 15.07 -6.61 -11.28
N MET A 72 15.42 -5.33 -11.27
CA MET A 72 14.51 -4.20 -11.39
C MET A 72 14.43 -3.77 -12.85
N GLU A 73 13.22 -3.65 -13.38
CA GLU A 73 12.96 -3.23 -14.75
C GLU A 73 12.03 -2.01 -14.73
N CYS A 74 12.51 -0.85 -15.19
CA CYS A 74 11.67 0.34 -15.29
C CYS A 74 11.03 0.41 -16.67
N VAL A 75 9.70 0.46 -16.72
CA VAL A 75 8.94 0.60 -17.98
C VAL A 75 8.16 1.91 -17.95
N SER A 76 8.33 2.73 -18.99
CA SER A 76 7.65 4.02 -19.14
C SER A 76 6.19 3.84 -19.55
N ALA A 77 5.38 3.31 -18.63
CA ALA A 77 3.98 2.97 -18.84
C ALA A 77 3.08 3.44 -17.68
N LEU A 78 3.54 4.37 -16.82
CA LEU A 78 2.73 4.79 -15.67
C LEU A 78 1.38 5.40 -16.08
N ALA A 79 1.31 6.10 -17.22
CA ALA A 79 0.07 6.66 -17.74
C ALA A 79 -0.97 5.58 -18.07
N ASP A 80 -0.54 4.45 -18.63
CA ASP A 80 -1.41 3.36 -19.07
C ASP A 80 -0.85 1.98 -18.69
N PRO A 81 -1.37 1.34 -17.63
CA PRO A 81 -0.91 0.02 -17.22
C PRO A 81 -1.29 -1.09 -18.21
N VAL A 82 -2.25 -0.85 -19.12
CA VAL A 82 -2.66 -1.79 -20.16
C VAL A 82 -1.52 -2.08 -21.13
N ALA A 83 -0.56 -1.15 -21.26
CA ALA A 83 0.66 -1.36 -22.04
C ALA A 83 1.49 -2.59 -21.58
N LEU A 84 1.29 -3.11 -20.36
CA LEU A 84 1.98 -4.31 -19.88
C LEU A 84 1.25 -5.62 -20.18
N LEU A 85 0.07 -5.60 -20.80
CA LEU A 85 -0.64 -6.82 -21.17
C LEU A 85 0.21 -7.82 -21.97
N PRO A 86 1.02 -7.41 -22.98
CA PRO A 86 1.86 -8.36 -23.71
C PRO A 86 2.89 -9.08 -22.82
N GLN A 87 3.43 -8.38 -21.82
CA GLN A 87 4.36 -8.95 -20.86
C GLN A 87 3.66 -9.92 -19.90
N ILE A 88 2.44 -9.58 -19.45
CA ILE A 88 1.59 -10.46 -18.64
C ILE A 88 1.25 -11.74 -19.42
N GLN A 89 0.84 -11.62 -20.69
CA GLN A 89 0.52 -12.75 -21.57
C GLN A 89 1.73 -13.67 -21.74
N THR A 90 2.91 -13.11 -22.02
CA THR A 90 4.15 -13.89 -22.17
C THR A 90 4.47 -14.66 -20.90
N ALA A 91 4.34 -14.02 -19.73
CA ALA A 91 4.59 -14.65 -18.45
C ALA A 91 3.59 -15.79 -18.15
N VAL A 92 2.30 -15.54 -18.38
CA VAL A 92 1.24 -16.56 -18.22
C VAL A 92 1.47 -17.75 -19.16
N ALA A 93 1.84 -17.50 -20.43
CA ALA A 93 2.13 -18.54 -21.41
C ALA A 93 3.33 -19.41 -21.01
N ALA A 94 4.31 -18.83 -20.30
CA ALA A 94 5.43 -19.56 -19.71
C ALA A 94 5.04 -20.31 -18.42
N GLY A 95 3.80 -20.19 -17.93
CA GLY A 95 3.31 -20.83 -16.71
C GLY A 95 3.57 -20.05 -15.42
N ALA A 96 3.97 -18.77 -15.52
CA ALA A 96 4.32 -17.93 -14.37
C ALA A 96 3.11 -17.42 -13.59
N ARG A 97 3.30 -17.24 -12.27
CA ARG A 97 2.40 -16.48 -11.40
C ARG A 97 2.76 -14.99 -11.46
N VAL A 98 1.82 -14.16 -11.91
CA VAL A 98 2.03 -12.72 -12.12
C VAL A 98 1.25 -11.91 -11.10
N LEU A 99 1.96 -11.27 -10.18
CA LEU A 99 1.37 -10.36 -9.20
C LEU A 99 1.44 -8.93 -9.74
N VAL A 100 0.31 -8.27 -9.86
CA VAL A 100 0.22 -6.86 -10.28
C VAL A 100 -0.30 -6.00 -9.14
N VAL A 101 0.52 -5.04 -8.67
CA VAL A 101 0.16 -4.12 -7.59
C VAL A 101 0.14 -2.68 -8.10
N LEU A 102 -1.05 -2.12 -8.29
CA LEU A 102 -1.25 -0.75 -8.76
C LEU A 102 -1.69 0.15 -7.61
N ASN A 103 -1.36 1.43 -7.70
CA ASN A 103 -1.53 2.33 -6.57
C ASN A 103 -2.98 2.74 -6.31
N THR A 104 -3.86 2.62 -7.30
CA THR A 104 -5.27 3.04 -7.19
C THR A 104 -6.22 1.98 -7.73
N VAL A 105 -7.42 1.95 -7.14
CA VAL A 105 -8.47 0.99 -7.51
C VAL A 105 -8.92 1.17 -8.96
N ALA A 106 -9.06 2.41 -9.43
CA ALA A 106 -9.45 2.67 -10.82
C ALA A 106 -8.48 2.02 -11.83
N ARG A 107 -7.17 2.05 -11.55
CA ARG A 107 -6.16 1.41 -12.39
C ARG A 107 -6.23 -0.11 -12.33
N VAL A 108 -6.45 -0.66 -11.14
CA VAL A 108 -6.69 -2.10 -10.95
C VAL A 108 -7.87 -2.56 -11.79
N MET A 109 -8.99 -1.84 -11.74
CA MET A 109 -10.19 -2.18 -12.50
C MET A 109 -9.97 -2.07 -14.01
N ALA A 110 -9.29 -1.02 -14.47
CA ALA A 110 -8.95 -0.83 -15.88
C ALA A 110 -8.08 -1.98 -16.42
N LEU A 111 -7.00 -2.33 -15.70
CA LEU A 111 -6.13 -3.44 -16.11
C LEU A 111 -6.83 -4.80 -15.98
N GLN A 112 -7.67 -4.98 -14.96
CA GLN A 112 -8.48 -6.20 -14.79
C GLN A 112 -9.42 -6.41 -15.98
N ALA A 113 -10.17 -5.37 -16.35
CA ALA A 113 -11.07 -5.42 -17.51
C ALA A 113 -10.30 -5.73 -18.80
N ALA A 114 -9.15 -5.07 -19.03
CA ALA A 114 -8.33 -5.32 -20.21
C ALA A 114 -7.66 -6.71 -20.20
N SER A 115 -7.36 -7.26 -19.02
CA SER A 115 -6.81 -8.62 -18.88
C SER A 115 -7.85 -9.68 -19.21
N GLU A 116 -9.10 -9.49 -18.82
CA GLU A 116 -10.21 -10.40 -19.10
C GLU A 116 -10.57 -10.52 -20.58
N THR A 117 -10.18 -9.55 -21.42
CA THR A 117 -10.42 -9.63 -22.88
C THR A 117 -9.35 -10.42 -23.62
N VAL A 118 -8.16 -10.61 -23.03
CA VAL A 118 -7.00 -11.20 -23.73
C VAL A 118 -6.41 -12.44 -23.05
N LEU A 119 -6.72 -12.68 -21.78
CA LEU A 119 -6.27 -13.85 -21.02
C LEU A 119 -7.39 -14.85 -20.86
N SER A 120 -7.04 -16.15 -20.83
CA SER A 120 -8.02 -17.19 -20.55
C SER A 120 -8.53 -17.08 -19.11
N PRO A 121 -9.86 -17.25 -18.86
CA PRO A 121 -10.48 -17.16 -17.54
C PRO A 121 -9.77 -17.95 -16.42
N GLU A 122 -9.26 -19.14 -16.73
CA GLU A 122 -8.57 -20.05 -15.79
C GLU A 122 -7.21 -19.52 -15.32
N THR A 123 -6.62 -18.56 -16.05
CA THR A 123 -5.35 -17.91 -15.70
C THR A 123 -5.55 -16.66 -14.85
N LEU A 124 -6.78 -16.21 -14.66
CA LEU A 124 -7.10 -15.07 -13.81
C LEU A 124 -7.43 -15.56 -12.39
N PHE A 125 -7.10 -14.75 -11.39
CA PHE A 125 -7.49 -15.04 -10.02
C PHE A 125 -9.01 -15.13 -9.89
N GLN A 126 -9.47 -16.16 -9.19
CA GLN A 126 -10.88 -16.42 -8.95
C GLN A 126 -11.13 -16.68 -7.47
N CYS A 127 -12.28 -16.21 -7.00
CA CYS A 127 -12.84 -16.51 -5.68
C CYS A 127 -14.24 -17.07 -5.88
N GLN A 128 -14.52 -18.27 -5.37
CA GLN A 128 -15.83 -18.93 -5.55
C GLN A 128 -16.26 -19.04 -7.04
N GLY A 129 -15.31 -19.26 -7.95
CA GLY A 129 -15.57 -19.32 -9.40
C GLY A 129 -15.77 -17.95 -10.07
N VAL A 130 -15.65 -16.86 -9.32
CA VAL A 130 -15.80 -15.48 -9.82
C VAL A 130 -14.44 -14.84 -10.01
N ILE A 131 -14.15 -14.37 -11.22
CA ILE A 131 -12.95 -13.58 -11.52
C ILE A 131 -13.07 -12.22 -10.85
N ALA A 132 -12.08 -11.85 -10.03
CA ALA A 132 -12.10 -10.59 -9.31
C ALA A 132 -10.69 -10.03 -9.10
N PRO A 133 -10.52 -8.70 -9.05
CA PRO A 133 -9.31 -8.07 -8.54
C PRO A 133 -9.28 -8.09 -7.00
N HIS A 134 -8.23 -7.52 -6.41
CA HIS A 134 -8.09 -7.47 -4.96
C HIS A 134 -7.73 -6.08 -4.42
N HIS A 135 -8.69 -5.42 -3.75
CA HIS A 135 -8.50 -4.05 -3.23
C HIS A 135 -9.44 -3.72 -2.07
N GLY A 136 -9.33 -2.50 -1.53
CA GLY A 136 -10.06 -2.04 -0.34
C GLY A 136 -11.51 -1.59 -0.56
N ARG A 137 -12.12 -1.86 -1.73
CA ARG A 137 -13.53 -1.47 -2.02
C ARG A 137 -14.51 -2.66 -1.97
N PHE A 138 -14.07 -3.78 -1.41
CA PHE A 138 -14.95 -4.91 -1.10
C PHE A 138 -15.48 -4.76 0.33
N ALA A 139 -16.72 -5.20 0.55
CA ALA A 139 -17.28 -5.34 1.88
C ALA A 139 -16.45 -6.31 2.73
N ALA A 140 -16.45 -6.14 4.05
CA ALA A 140 -15.61 -6.93 4.95
C ALA A 140 -15.85 -8.46 4.84
N VAL A 141 -17.11 -8.87 4.65
CA VAL A 141 -17.49 -10.28 4.47
C VAL A 141 -16.91 -10.87 3.19
N ASP A 142 -16.98 -10.13 2.07
CA ASP A 142 -16.39 -10.54 0.79
C ASP A 142 -14.87 -10.52 0.85
N ARG A 143 -14.33 -9.52 1.54
CA ARG A 143 -12.89 -9.38 1.71
C ARG A 143 -12.30 -10.58 2.44
N THR A 144 -13.01 -11.11 3.43
CA THR A 144 -12.60 -12.31 4.17
C THR A 144 -12.46 -13.53 3.25
N VAL A 145 -13.43 -13.76 2.35
CA VAL A 145 -13.35 -14.90 1.41
C VAL A 145 -12.33 -14.68 0.30
N LEU A 146 -12.16 -13.43 -0.16
CA LEU A 146 -11.11 -13.05 -1.12
C LEU A 146 -9.71 -13.29 -0.53
N ASP A 147 -9.43 -12.82 0.68
CA ASP A 147 -8.14 -13.01 1.36
C ASP A 147 -7.83 -14.51 1.55
N ALA A 148 -8.85 -15.32 1.87
CA ALA A 148 -8.73 -16.77 1.98
C ALA A 148 -8.44 -17.45 0.62
N ALA A 149 -9.15 -17.07 -0.44
CA ALA A 149 -8.93 -17.58 -1.79
C ALA A 149 -7.54 -17.21 -2.34
N VAL A 150 -7.10 -15.97 -2.08
CA VAL A 150 -5.75 -15.52 -2.40
C VAL A 150 -4.72 -16.40 -1.71
N SER A 151 -4.84 -16.58 -0.39
CA SER A 151 -3.92 -17.40 0.40
C SER A 151 -3.88 -18.86 -0.09
N ALA A 152 -5.03 -19.44 -0.41
CA ALA A 152 -5.11 -20.81 -0.94
C ALA A 152 -4.45 -20.97 -2.32
N ARG A 153 -4.59 -19.98 -3.21
CA ARG A 153 -4.06 -20.04 -4.58
C ARG A 153 -2.58 -19.65 -4.68
N TRP A 154 -2.10 -18.78 -3.79
CA TRP A 154 -0.77 -18.13 -3.89
C TRP A 154 0.20 -18.49 -2.76
N GLY A 155 -0.28 -19.04 -1.65
CA GLY A 155 0.53 -19.38 -0.49
C GLY A 155 1.42 -20.60 -0.66
N GLN A 156 2.17 -20.92 0.39
CA GLN A 156 3.04 -22.10 0.42
C GLN A 156 2.25 -23.39 0.17
N GLY A 157 2.75 -24.25 -0.72
CA GLY A 157 2.10 -25.51 -1.07
C GLY A 157 0.86 -25.39 -1.96
N SER A 158 0.55 -24.19 -2.46
CA SER A 158 -0.58 -24.00 -3.38
C SER A 158 -0.37 -24.69 -4.73
N ALA A 159 -1.48 -25.02 -5.40
CA ALA A 159 -1.47 -25.71 -6.69
C ALA A 159 -0.58 -25.00 -7.74
N PRO A 160 0.20 -25.74 -8.55
CA PRO A 160 1.04 -25.16 -9.58
C PRO A 160 0.22 -24.52 -10.71
N GLY A 161 0.91 -23.91 -11.67
CA GLY A 161 0.31 -23.33 -12.88
C GLY A 161 0.10 -21.82 -12.79
N PRO A 162 -0.10 -21.18 -13.96
CA PRO A 162 -0.15 -19.73 -14.08
C PRO A 162 -1.38 -19.15 -13.37
N VAL A 163 -1.21 -17.95 -12.83
CA VAL A 163 -2.31 -17.14 -12.31
C VAL A 163 -1.90 -15.68 -12.29
N VAL A 164 -2.81 -14.79 -12.67
CA VAL A 164 -2.65 -13.33 -12.58
C VAL A 164 -3.54 -12.81 -11.46
N LEU A 165 -2.93 -12.09 -10.52
CA LEU A 165 -3.64 -11.40 -9.44
C LEU A 165 -3.35 -9.90 -9.54
N ILE A 166 -4.40 -9.12 -9.79
CA ILE A 166 -4.33 -7.67 -9.92
C ILE A 166 -4.97 -7.05 -8.69
N GLY A 167 -4.25 -6.15 -8.03
CA GLY A 167 -4.78 -5.50 -6.84
C GLY A 167 -4.03 -4.25 -6.44
N THR A 168 -4.46 -3.69 -5.31
CA THR A 168 -3.79 -2.54 -4.70
C THR A 168 -2.87 -2.97 -3.55
N GLN A 169 -2.40 -2.00 -2.76
CA GLN A 169 -1.55 -2.20 -1.58
C GLN A 169 -2.12 -3.19 -0.55
N THR A 170 -3.41 -3.52 -0.65
CA THR A 170 -4.02 -4.56 0.19
C THR A 170 -3.40 -5.95 0.00
N LEU A 171 -2.62 -6.17 -1.07
CA LEU A 171 -1.82 -7.39 -1.29
C LEU A 171 -0.47 -7.37 -0.57
N GLU A 172 -0.07 -6.22 0.00
CA GLU A 172 1.19 -6.07 0.74
C GLU A 172 1.06 -6.57 2.19
N GLN A 173 -0.15 -6.55 2.76
CA GLN A 173 -0.38 -6.76 4.19
C GLN A 173 -0.96 -8.15 4.49
N SER A 174 -0.31 -8.87 5.40
CA SER A 174 -0.84 -10.10 6.03
C SER A 174 -1.24 -11.27 5.13
N LEU A 175 -0.86 -11.25 3.84
CA LEU A 175 -1.09 -12.34 2.90
C LEU A 175 0.20 -13.07 2.55
N ASP A 176 0.12 -14.40 2.55
CA ASP A 176 1.20 -15.27 2.07
C ASP A 176 1.08 -15.43 0.54
N LEU A 177 1.89 -14.65 -0.20
CA LEU A 177 1.91 -14.64 -1.65
C LEU A 177 3.30 -15.00 -2.17
N ASP A 178 3.35 -15.86 -3.18
CA ASP A 178 4.58 -16.23 -3.88
C ASP A 178 4.46 -16.10 -5.41
N ALA A 179 4.85 -14.92 -5.90
CA ALA A 179 4.85 -14.58 -7.32
C ALA A 179 6.15 -14.99 -8.02
N ASP A 180 6.07 -15.26 -9.32
CA ASP A 180 7.23 -15.47 -10.21
C ASP A 180 7.65 -14.15 -10.89
N LEU A 181 6.68 -13.28 -11.16
CA LEU A 181 6.85 -11.93 -11.69
C LEU A 181 6.05 -10.93 -10.85
N LEU A 182 6.68 -9.83 -10.45
CA LEU A 182 6.02 -8.69 -9.82
C LEU A 182 5.96 -7.54 -10.83
N ILE A 183 4.76 -7.03 -11.09
CA ILE A 183 4.52 -5.80 -11.84
C ILE A 183 3.91 -4.79 -10.87
N THR A 184 4.42 -3.56 -10.85
CA THR A 184 3.91 -2.59 -9.90
C THR A 184 4.04 -1.14 -10.33
N ASP A 185 3.12 -0.29 -9.90
CA ASP A 185 3.30 1.16 -10.05
C ASP A 185 4.49 1.64 -9.19
N LEU A 186 5.16 2.69 -9.66
CA LEU A 186 6.16 3.40 -8.87
C LEU A 186 5.60 3.79 -7.49
N CYS A 187 6.36 3.49 -6.45
CA CYS A 187 5.99 3.70 -5.05
C CYS A 187 7.24 4.00 -4.20
N PRO A 188 7.07 4.43 -2.94
CA PRO A 188 8.19 4.58 -1.99
C PRO A 188 9.00 3.29 -1.80
N MET A 189 10.30 3.42 -1.51
CA MET A 189 11.23 2.30 -1.40
C MET A 189 10.81 1.23 -0.37
N ASP A 190 10.34 1.65 0.80
CA ASP A 190 9.86 0.74 1.85
C ASP A 190 8.63 -0.08 1.38
N VAL A 191 7.69 0.57 0.71
CA VAL A 191 6.53 -0.07 0.08
C VAL A 191 6.97 -1.04 -1.02
N LEU A 192 7.91 -0.64 -1.88
CA LEU A 192 8.44 -1.49 -2.94
C LEU A 192 9.10 -2.75 -2.38
N LEU A 193 9.89 -2.63 -1.31
CA LEU A 193 10.51 -3.77 -0.63
C LEU A 193 9.47 -4.70 0.02
N GLN A 194 8.36 -4.16 0.54
CA GLN A 194 7.24 -4.97 1.01
C GLN A 194 6.59 -5.78 -0.12
N ARG A 195 6.39 -5.16 -1.30
CA ARG A 195 5.90 -5.86 -2.51
C ARG A 195 6.89 -6.93 -2.96
N ILE A 196 8.19 -6.62 -3.01
CA ILE A 196 9.26 -7.59 -3.33
C ILE A 196 9.31 -8.74 -2.31
N GLY A 197 8.83 -8.54 -1.08
CA GLY A 197 8.65 -9.61 -0.09
C GLY A 197 7.66 -10.71 -0.49
N ARG A 198 6.88 -10.50 -1.56
CA ARG A 198 5.95 -11.46 -2.19
C ARG A 198 6.48 -12.07 -3.49
N LEU A 199 7.57 -11.54 -4.02
CA LEU A 199 8.24 -12.06 -5.21
C LEU A 199 9.23 -13.15 -4.81
N HIS A 200 9.13 -14.36 -5.35
CA HIS A 200 10.05 -15.46 -5.01
C HIS A 200 10.16 -15.67 -3.49
N ARG A 201 9.01 -15.72 -2.81
CA ARG A 201 8.92 -15.79 -1.34
C ARG A 201 9.26 -17.19 -0.82
N HIS A 202 8.83 -18.22 -1.54
CA HIS A 202 8.98 -19.62 -1.14
C HIS A 202 9.97 -20.36 -2.03
N ALA A 203 10.71 -21.31 -1.46
CA ALA A 203 11.58 -22.17 -2.26
C ALA A 203 10.73 -23.18 -3.07
N ARG A 204 10.70 -23.01 -4.39
CA ARG A 204 10.05 -23.94 -5.34
C ARG A 204 10.67 -23.84 -6.73
N VAL A 205 10.42 -24.84 -7.56
CA VAL A 205 10.78 -24.79 -8.99
C VAL A 205 9.99 -23.69 -9.67
N ARG A 206 10.70 -22.82 -10.39
CA ARG A 206 10.16 -21.70 -11.15
C ARG A 206 10.00 -22.11 -12.62
N PRO A 207 9.01 -21.54 -13.35
CA PRO A 207 8.90 -21.78 -14.78
C PRO A 207 10.09 -21.20 -15.55
N ALA A 208 10.30 -21.70 -16.77
CA ALA A 208 11.41 -21.28 -17.61
C ALA A 208 11.36 -19.77 -17.90
N GLY A 209 12.49 -19.07 -17.69
CA GLY A 209 12.60 -17.62 -17.85
C GLY A 209 12.16 -16.81 -16.62
N PHE A 210 11.76 -17.48 -15.53
CA PHE A 210 11.35 -16.88 -14.26
C PHE A 210 12.14 -17.43 -13.06
N GLU A 211 13.31 -18.03 -13.29
CA GLU A 211 14.23 -18.52 -12.26
C GLU A 211 14.88 -17.38 -11.47
N THR A 212 15.07 -16.23 -12.12
CA THR A 212 15.54 -15.00 -11.47
C THR A 212 14.34 -14.12 -11.12
N ALA A 213 14.31 -13.61 -9.88
CA ALA A 213 13.26 -12.72 -9.42
C ALA A 213 13.28 -11.41 -10.23
N ARG A 214 12.17 -11.07 -10.88
CA ARG A 214 12.02 -9.85 -11.68
C ARG A 214 10.89 -8.98 -11.12
N CYS A 215 11.19 -7.69 -10.94
CA CYS A 215 10.24 -6.66 -10.53
C CYS A 215 10.18 -5.57 -11.59
N VAL A 216 9.06 -5.53 -12.32
CA VAL A 216 8.77 -4.53 -13.33
C VAL A 216 8.03 -3.38 -12.67
N VAL A 217 8.56 -2.17 -12.81
CA VAL A 217 8.00 -0.96 -12.21
C VAL A 217 7.56 0.00 -13.30
N LEU A 218 6.28 0.33 -13.30
CA LEU A 218 5.72 1.35 -14.18
C LEU A 218 6.16 2.71 -13.67
N VAL A 219 6.89 3.45 -14.50
CA VAL A 219 7.45 4.76 -14.19
C VAL A 219 6.94 5.79 -15.22
N PRO A 220 6.97 7.09 -14.91
CA PRO A 220 6.74 8.12 -15.92
C PRO A 220 7.81 8.05 -17.01
N GLU A 221 7.47 8.55 -18.21
CA GLU A 221 8.46 8.75 -19.28
C GLU A 221 9.58 9.70 -18.84
N GLU A 222 9.21 10.76 -18.11
CA GLU A 222 10.16 11.73 -17.61
C GLU A 222 11.12 11.11 -16.59
N ALA A 223 12.41 11.45 -16.73
CA ALA A 223 13.41 10.96 -15.83
C ALA A 223 13.25 11.52 -14.41
N THR A 224 12.97 12.82 -14.26
CA THR A 224 13.12 13.60 -13.02
C THR A 224 11.91 13.58 -12.09
N LEU A 225 10.69 13.30 -12.58
CA LEU A 225 9.41 13.53 -11.88
C LEU A 225 9.07 15.00 -11.61
N GLU A 226 9.89 15.95 -12.06
CA GLU A 226 9.66 17.37 -11.79
C GLU A 226 8.40 17.90 -12.50
N SER A 227 8.02 17.33 -13.64
CA SER A 227 6.77 17.69 -14.33
C SER A 227 5.51 17.41 -13.50
N LEU A 228 5.62 16.53 -12.50
CA LEU A 228 4.55 16.24 -11.55
C LEU A 228 4.47 17.28 -10.44
N LEU A 229 5.43 18.20 -10.31
CA LEU A 229 5.43 19.24 -9.30
C LEU A 229 4.94 20.57 -9.89
N ARG A 230 4.04 21.21 -9.15
CA ARG A 230 3.60 22.57 -9.43
C ARG A 230 4.59 23.58 -8.84
N PRO A 231 4.62 24.84 -9.33
CA PRO A 231 5.49 25.87 -8.77
C PRO A 231 5.29 26.15 -7.27
N ASP A 232 4.14 25.82 -6.69
CA ASP A 232 3.84 25.96 -5.27
C ASP A 232 4.23 24.72 -4.42
N GLY A 233 4.89 23.73 -5.03
CA GLY A 233 5.29 22.49 -4.36
C GLY A 233 4.18 21.43 -4.27
N GLN A 234 2.97 21.72 -4.78
CA GLN A 234 1.91 20.71 -4.86
C GLN A 234 2.16 19.70 -5.98
N VAL A 235 1.59 18.51 -5.83
CA VAL A 235 1.74 17.42 -6.80
C VAL A 235 0.56 17.40 -7.78
N ARG A 236 0.85 17.32 -9.08
CA ARG A 236 -0.06 16.90 -10.14
C ARG A 236 -0.22 15.39 -10.07
N GLY A 237 -1.19 14.93 -9.27
CA GLY A 237 -1.31 13.52 -8.97
C GLY A 237 -1.63 12.66 -10.19
N VAL A 238 -0.78 11.68 -10.46
CA VAL A 238 -0.94 10.63 -11.47
C VAL A 238 -0.71 9.28 -10.81
N ALA A 239 -1.49 8.26 -11.16
CA ALA A 239 -1.34 6.91 -10.63
C ALA A 239 -1.13 6.84 -9.09
N GLY A 240 -1.87 7.65 -8.34
CA GLY A 240 -1.78 7.72 -6.88
C GLY A 240 -0.59 8.51 -6.32
N LEU A 241 0.40 8.90 -7.13
CA LEU A 241 1.50 9.77 -6.70
C LEU A 241 0.94 11.14 -6.26
N GLY A 242 1.40 11.66 -5.12
CA GLY A 242 0.90 12.90 -4.52
C GLY A 242 -0.44 12.81 -3.79
N LYS A 243 -1.19 11.70 -3.95
CA LYS A 243 -2.44 11.45 -3.22
C LYS A 243 -2.30 10.30 -2.23
N VAL A 244 -1.90 9.13 -2.73
CA VAL A 244 -1.62 7.92 -1.94
C VAL A 244 -0.24 8.02 -1.31
N TYR A 245 0.75 8.50 -2.07
CA TYR A 245 2.11 8.75 -1.59
C TYR A 245 2.42 10.24 -1.69
N ALA A 246 2.34 10.94 -0.56
CA ALA A 246 2.40 12.40 -0.52
C ALA A 246 3.82 12.96 -0.70
N ASP A 247 4.85 12.29 -0.17
CA ASP A 247 6.24 12.73 -0.32
C ASP A 247 6.86 12.16 -1.59
N LEU A 248 6.93 12.99 -2.64
CA LEU A 248 7.55 12.57 -3.90
C LEU A 248 9.07 12.51 -3.84
N ARG A 249 9.73 13.08 -2.83
CA ARG A 249 11.19 12.98 -2.69
C ARG A 249 11.61 11.52 -2.49
N VAL A 250 10.86 10.77 -1.68
CA VAL A 250 11.09 9.34 -1.46
C VAL A 250 10.88 8.54 -2.74
N VAL A 251 9.80 8.85 -3.47
CA VAL A 251 9.47 8.20 -4.75
C VAL A 251 10.55 8.48 -5.80
N ARG A 252 11.04 9.72 -5.85
CA ARG A 252 12.12 10.18 -6.71
C ARG A 252 13.40 9.40 -6.47
N LEU A 253 13.87 9.32 -5.23
CA LEU A 253 15.08 8.57 -4.91
C LEU A 253 14.91 7.06 -5.18
N THR A 254 13.71 6.51 -4.96
CA THR A 254 13.40 5.12 -5.32
C THR A 254 13.61 4.85 -6.81
N LEU A 255 13.15 5.77 -7.66
CA LEU A 255 13.37 5.71 -9.11
C LEU A 255 14.86 5.78 -9.48
N ASP A 256 15.61 6.66 -8.83
CA ASP A 256 17.06 6.83 -9.08
C ASP A 256 17.84 5.56 -8.70
N PHE A 257 17.50 4.88 -7.59
CA PHE A 257 18.09 3.59 -7.22
C PHE A 257 17.82 2.50 -8.26
N MET A 258 16.59 2.39 -8.75
CA MET A 258 16.24 1.38 -9.75
C MET A 258 16.99 1.59 -11.06
N ARG A 259 17.19 2.84 -11.49
CA ARG A 259 17.90 3.16 -12.73
C ARG A 259 19.42 3.03 -12.62
N SER A 260 20.00 3.44 -11.50
CA SER A 260 21.46 3.44 -11.30
C SER A 260 22.01 2.05 -10.95
N ALA A 261 21.24 1.25 -10.22
CA ALA A 261 21.64 -0.08 -9.78
C ALA A 261 20.44 -1.05 -9.84
N PRO A 262 20.08 -1.58 -11.02
CA PRO A 262 18.86 -2.36 -11.23
C PRO A 262 18.93 -3.80 -10.70
N THR A 263 19.96 -4.18 -9.95
CA THR A 263 20.10 -5.52 -9.37
C THR A 263 20.29 -5.40 -7.87
N TRP A 264 19.35 -5.95 -7.10
CA TRP A 264 19.32 -5.85 -5.64
C TRP A 264 19.44 -7.23 -5.00
N ALA A 265 20.31 -7.36 -4.02
CA ALA A 265 20.40 -8.56 -3.19
C ALA A 265 19.56 -8.36 -1.92
N ILE A 266 18.42 -9.04 -1.83
CA ILE A 266 17.49 -8.91 -0.71
C ILE A 266 17.64 -10.13 0.20
N PRO A 267 17.78 -9.96 1.53
CA PRO A 267 17.62 -8.73 2.31
C PRO A 267 18.85 -7.84 2.48
N ARG A 268 20.03 -8.25 1.99
CA ARG A 268 21.31 -7.57 2.25
C ARG A 268 21.28 -6.06 1.94
N ASP A 269 20.66 -5.68 0.84
CA ASP A 269 20.59 -4.29 0.37
C ASP A 269 19.46 -3.48 1.04
N ASN A 270 18.58 -4.10 1.84
CA ASN A 270 17.40 -3.44 2.40
C ASN A 270 17.75 -2.16 3.15
N ARG A 271 18.80 -2.19 3.99
CA ARG A 271 19.21 -1.00 4.75
C ARG A 271 19.65 0.12 3.83
N ARG A 272 20.58 -0.18 2.91
CA ARG A 272 21.12 0.79 1.95
C ARG A 272 20.01 1.46 1.14
N LEU A 273 19.06 0.67 0.65
CA LEU A 273 17.93 1.13 -0.15
C LEU A 273 16.99 2.02 0.66
N VAL A 274 16.57 1.58 1.86
CA VAL A 274 15.62 2.32 2.71
C VAL A 274 16.20 3.63 3.19
N GLU A 275 17.40 3.62 3.79
CA GLU A 275 18.01 4.87 4.25
C GLU A 275 18.34 5.77 3.05
N GLY A 276 18.83 5.20 1.95
CA GLY A 276 19.14 5.94 0.73
C GLY A 276 17.95 6.68 0.12
N ALA A 277 16.73 6.17 0.29
CA ALA A 277 15.53 6.78 -0.28
C ALA A 277 14.68 7.56 0.74
N MET A 278 14.94 7.43 2.04
CA MET A 278 14.05 7.96 3.08
C MET A 278 14.75 8.77 4.18
N HIS A 279 16.08 8.70 4.27
CA HIS A 279 16.82 9.45 5.29
C HIS A 279 16.74 10.95 4.98
N PRO A 280 16.52 11.85 5.98
CA PRO A 280 16.40 13.29 5.74
C PRO A 280 17.57 13.90 4.95
N GLU A 281 18.81 13.48 5.25
CA GLU A 281 19.99 13.93 4.50
C GLU A 281 19.99 13.46 3.04
N ALA A 282 19.50 12.25 2.76
CA ALA A 282 19.36 11.76 1.39
C ALA A 282 18.26 12.52 0.64
N LEU A 283 17.13 12.79 1.30
CA LEU A 283 16.07 13.62 0.74
C LEU A 283 16.53 15.06 0.45
N ALA A 284 17.43 15.59 1.28
CA ALA A 284 18.03 16.91 1.10
C ALA A 284 18.98 17.00 -0.11
N SER A 285 19.40 15.87 -0.69
CA SER A 285 20.19 15.88 -1.93
C SER A 285 19.37 16.31 -3.15
N LEU A 286 18.03 16.35 -3.05
CA LEU A 286 17.15 16.91 -4.06
C LEU A 286 17.08 18.43 -3.86
N ASP A 287 18.09 19.13 -4.35
CA ASP A 287 18.37 20.54 -4.05
C ASP A 287 17.75 21.53 -5.04
N SER A 288 17.11 21.06 -6.11
CA SER A 288 16.47 21.95 -7.07
C SER A 288 15.34 22.77 -6.42
N PRO A 289 15.09 24.03 -6.87
CA PRO A 289 14.10 24.90 -6.22
C PRO A 289 12.68 24.30 -6.14
N VAL A 290 12.31 23.42 -7.07
CA VAL A 290 10.99 22.76 -7.05
C VAL A 290 10.92 21.65 -6.00
N TRP A 291 11.99 20.89 -5.81
CA TRP A 291 12.08 19.86 -4.76
C TRP A 291 12.13 20.47 -3.36
N GLN A 292 12.87 21.56 -3.18
CA GLN A 292 12.88 22.29 -1.91
C GLN A 292 11.49 22.80 -1.54
N ARG A 293 10.76 23.40 -2.49
CA ARG A 293 9.37 23.86 -2.28
C ARG A 293 8.44 22.71 -1.95
N HIS A 294 8.54 21.58 -2.67
CA HIS A 294 7.75 20.39 -2.37
C HIS A 294 8.05 19.84 -0.96
N GLY A 295 9.33 19.75 -0.58
CA GLY A 295 9.76 19.31 0.74
C GLY A 295 9.21 20.20 1.86
N GLN A 296 9.35 21.52 1.72
CA GLN A 296 8.79 22.50 2.67
C GLN A 296 7.27 22.37 2.79
N LYS A 297 6.56 22.22 1.67
CA LYS A 297 5.10 22.03 1.66
C LYS A 297 4.71 20.76 2.41
N TRP A 298 5.35 19.64 2.10
CA TRP A 298 5.07 18.36 2.71
C TRP A 298 5.37 18.36 4.21
N GLU A 299 6.52 18.92 4.62
CA GLU A 299 6.90 19.07 6.02
C GLU A 299 5.93 19.97 6.78
N GLY A 300 5.49 21.08 6.16
CA GLY A 300 4.47 21.97 6.72
C GLY A 300 3.13 21.26 6.93
N ASP A 301 2.65 20.50 5.94
CA ASP A 301 1.42 19.72 6.05
C ASP A 301 1.52 18.65 7.15
N LYS A 302 2.68 17.98 7.25
CA LYS A 302 2.94 16.98 8.28
C LYS A 302 2.96 17.60 9.68
N ILE A 303 3.63 18.73 9.88
CA ILE A 303 3.65 19.45 11.16
C ILE A 303 2.23 19.89 11.54
N ALA A 304 1.46 20.43 10.60
CA ALA A 304 0.07 20.82 10.85
C ALA A 304 -0.79 19.62 11.31
N GLN A 305 -0.62 18.47 10.65
CA GLN A 305 -1.27 17.22 11.03
C GLN A 305 -0.84 16.71 12.41
N GLU A 306 0.45 16.78 12.76
CA GLU A 306 0.97 16.39 14.07
C GLU A 306 0.46 17.30 15.20
N ILE A 307 0.33 18.62 14.94
CA ILE A 307 -0.28 19.57 15.87
C ILE A 307 -1.76 19.24 16.09
N GLN A 308 -2.52 19.03 15.01
CA GLN A 308 -3.93 18.63 15.11
C GLN A 308 -4.10 17.32 15.89
N ALA A 309 -3.28 16.31 15.60
CA ALA A 309 -3.28 15.05 16.34
C ALA A 309 -2.98 15.25 17.83
N THR A 310 -2.11 16.22 18.17
CA THR A 310 -1.80 16.55 19.57
C THR A 310 -2.94 17.24 20.30
N LEU A 311 -3.73 18.06 19.61
CA LEU A 311 -4.90 18.72 20.18
C LEU A 311 -6.06 17.74 20.43
N VAL A 312 -6.16 16.68 19.64
CA VAL A 312 -7.21 15.66 19.72
C VAL A 312 -6.83 14.48 20.61
N GLY A 313 -5.54 14.19 20.72
CA GLY A 313 -5.02 13.07 21.48
C GLY A 313 -5.42 13.13 22.96
N ILE A 314 -5.55 11.96 23.58
CA ILE A 314 -5.79 11.84 25.02
C ILE A 314 -4.63 12.52 25.75
N GLN A 315 -4.92 13.61 26.46
CA GLN A 315 -3.91 14.35 27.20
C GLN A 315 -3.51 13.58 28.45
N SER A 316 -2.21 13.42 28.68
CA SER A 316 -1.65 12.85 29.91
C SER A 316 -1.65 13.87 31.05
N LYS A 317 -2.80 14.48 31.32
CA LYS A 317 -3.01 15.41 32.44
C LYS A 317 -3.92 14.74 33.48
N PRO A 318 -3.76 15.05 34.78
CA PRO A 318 -4.71 14.64 35.80
C PRO A 318 -6.14 15.02 35.39
N PHE A 319 -7.11 14.13 35.66
CA PHE A 319 -8.51 14.30 35.24
C PHE A 319 -9.11 15.65 35.70
N ASN A 320 -8.67 16.16 36.86
CA ASN A 320 -9.11 17.44 37.43
C ASN A 320 -8.48 18.68 36.77
N ALA A 321 -7.49 18.52 35.89
CA ALA A 321 -6.78 19.60 35.21
C ALA A 321 -7.12 19.68 33.71
N PHE A 322 -8.11 18.89 33.26
CA PHE A 322 -8.53 18.83 31.87
C PHE A 322 -9.98 19.30 31.71
N THR A 323 -10.22 20.17 30.74
CA THR A 323 -11.57 20.55 30.30
C THR A 323 -11.85 19.82 29.00
N PHE A 324 -12.86 18.93 28.98
CA PHE A 324 -13.35 18.35 27.74
C PHE A 324 -13.89 19.48 26.87
N ASN A 325 -13.27 19.72 25.71
CA ASN A 325 -13.79 20.65 24.74
C ASN A 325 -14.88 19.94 23.90
N PRO A 326 -16.18 20.27 24.04
CA PRO A 326 -17.25 19.61 23.29
C PRO A 326 -17.20 19.89 21.78
N LEU A 327 -16.44 20.90 21.33
CA LEU A 327 -16.17 21.13 19.91
C LEU A 327 -15.32 20.01 19.26
N ASN A 328 -14.78 19.10 20.07
CA ASN A 328 -14.03 17.92 19.60
C ASN A 328 -14.91 16.74 19.18
N ALA A 329 -16.24 16.86 19.18
CA ALA A 329 -17.15 15.78 18.77
C ALA A 329 -16.99 15.33 17.31
N ASN A 330 -16.37 16.17 16.46
CA ASN A 330 -16.06 15.85 15.06
C ASN A 330 -14.58 15.45 14.85
N LEU A 331 -13.87 14.96 15.87
CA LEU A 331 -12.43 14.73 15.76
C LEU A 331 -12.04 13.24 15.66
N GLN A 332 -11.25 13.00 14.61
CA GLN A 332 -11.14 11.77 13.85
C GLN A 332 -9.78 11.12 14.12
N THR A 333 -9.79 9.85 14.56
CA THR A 333 -8.58 9.13 14.98
C THR A 333 -7.88 8.37 13.85
N ARG A 334 -8.25 8.63 12.58
CA ARG A 334 -7.45 8.29 11.40
C ARG A 334 -7.21 9.51 10.53
N LEU A 335 -5.93 9.81 10.32
CA LEU A 335 -5.44 10.62 9.21
C LEU A 335 -5.89 9.96 7.87
N GLY A 336 -6.82 10.58 7.15
CA GLY A 336 -6.83 10.54 5.68
C GLY A 336 -8.04 9.97 4.94
N LEU A 337 -8.90 9.14 5.54
CA LEU A 337 -10.06 8.60 4.83
C LEU A 337 -11.32 8.65 5.71
N LYS A 338 -12.25 9.54 5.34
CA LYS A 338 -13.57 9.74 5.98
C LYS A 338 -14.55 8.62 5.60
N ASP A 339 -14.14 7.36 5.74
CA ASP A 339 -14.94 6.24 5.28
C ASP A 339 -16.27 6.19 6.03
N TRP A 340 -17.36 5.99 5.30
CA TRP A 340 -18.71 5.93 5.85
C TRP A 340 -19.21 4.50 5.82
N ARG A 341 -19.58 3.97 6.98
CA ARG A 341 -20.21 2.65 7.07
C ARG A 341 -21.72 2.82 7.00
N VAL A 342 -22.31 2.31 5.93
CA VAL A 342 -23.76 2.35 5.71
C VAL A 342 -24.36 0.97 5.83
N ARG A 343 -25.51 0.85 6.50
CA ARG A 343 -26.27 -0.39 6.61
C ARG A 343 -27.24 -0.50 5.44
N LEU A 344 -27.39 -1.66 4.83
CA LEU A 344 -28.42 -1.86 3.79
C LEU A 344 -29.78 -2.04 4.46
N GLU A 345 -30.85 -1.49 3.85
CA GLU A 345 -32.23 -1.61 4.37
C GLU A 345 -32.70 -3.07 4.55
N ARG A 346 -32.11 -3.98 3.77
CA ARG A 346 -32.31 -5.42 3.86
C ARG A 346 -31.01 -6.14 3.55
N ALA A 347 -30.90 -7.38 4.02
CA ALA A 347 -29.77 -8.24 3.68
C ALA A 347 -29.89 -8.70 2.22
N VAL A 348 -28.77 -8.67 1.51
CA VAL A 348 -28.65 -9.12 0.11
C VAL A 348 -27.53 -10.15 -0.02
N ILE A 349 -27.48 -10.88 -1.11
CA ILE A 349 -26.36 -11.79 -1.40
C ILE A 349 -25.35 -11.07 -2.28
N SER A 350 -24.07 -11.10 -1.88
CA SER A 350 -22.98 -10.52 -2.66
C SER A 350 -22.62 -11.41 -3.86
N PRO A 351 -21.88 -10.87 -4.85
CA PRO A 351 -21.34 -11.66 -5.97
C PRO A 351 -20.45 -12.84 -5.56
N PHE A 352 -19.98 -12.87 -4.30
CA PHE A 352 -19.17 -13.97 -3.76
C PHE A 352 -19.98 -14.90 -2.83
N GLY A 353 -21.31 -14.84 -2.91
CA GLY A 353 -22.24 -15.67 -2.15
C GLY A 353 -22.32 -15.31 -0.66
N GLN A 354 -21.81 -14.16 -0.24
CA GLN A 354 -21.83 -13.75 1.16
C GLN A 354 -23.09 -12.96 1.48
N ARG A 355 -23.60 -13.12 2.70
CA ARG A 355 -24.72 -12.31 3.20
C ARG A 355 -24.22 -10.90 3.53
N LEU A 356 -24.65 -9.92 2.75
CA LEU A 356 -24.24 -8.53 2.85
C LEU A 356 -25.31 -7.69 3.56
N ILE A 357 -24.92 -7.00 4.63
CA ILE A 357 -25.80 -6.14 5.45
C ILE A 357 -25.24 -4.72 5.64
N GLU A 358 -23.96 -4.53 5.39
CA GLU A 358 -23.27 -3.25 5.55
C GLU A 358 -22.16 -3.12 4.49
N ILE A 359 -21.92 -1.89 4.06
CA ILE A 359 -20.86 -1.55 3.11
C ILE A 359 -20.10 -0.34 3.65
N VAL A 360 -18.78 -0.32 3.45
CA VAL A 360 -17.94 0.84 3.74
C VAL A 360 -17.72 1.63 2.45
N ILE A 361 -18.21 2.86 2.41
CA ILE A 361 -18.01 3.81 1.32
C ILE A 361 -16.72 4.59 1.60
N PRO A 362 -15.70 4.54 0.71
CA PRO A 362 -14.48 5.30 0.88
C PRO A 362 -14.73 6.79 1.00
N GLY A 363 -14.01 7.49 1.88
CA GLY A 363 -14.31 8.89 2.24
C GLY A 363 -14.42 9.91 1.10
N TYR A 364 -13.75 9.68 -0.03
CA TYR A 364 -13.86 10.54 -1.23
C TYR A 364 -15.09 10.21 -2.10
N LEU A 365 -15.74 9.06 -1.87
CA LEU A 365 -17.00 8.64 -2.49
C LEU A 365 -18.22 8.91 -1.61
N VAL A 366 -18.03 9.22 -0.32
CA VAL A 366 -19.12 9.51 0.62
C VAL A 366 -19.96 10.69 0.12
N PRO A 367 -21.30 10.59 0.20
CA PRO A 367 -22.18 11.69 -0.17
C PRO A 367 -22.02 12.87 0.80
N THR A 368 -22.49 14.04 0.39
CA THR A 368 -22.45 15.27 1.19
C THR A 368 -23.26 15.11 2.47
N THR A 369 -24.42 14.43 2.37
CA THR A 369 -25.31 14.11 3.49
C THR A 369 -25.47 12.60 3.57
N PRO A 370 -24.55 11.90 4.24
CA PRO A 370 -24.63 10.44 4.35
C PRO A 370 -25.73 10.02 5.31
N GLU A 371 -26.44 8.96 4.93
CA GLU A 371 -27.49 8.34 5.72
C GLU A 371 -26.95 7.09 6.42
N GLU A 372 -27.52 6.73 7.57
CA GLU A 372 -27.14 5.52 8.30
C GLU A 372 -27.60 4.24 7.60
N THR A 373 -28.69 4.33 6.83
CA THR A 373 -29.29 3.23 6.08
C THR A 373 -29.37 3.58 4.60
N ALA A 374 -28.92 2.66 3.75
CA ALA A 374 -29.00 2.76 2.30
C ALA A 374 -30.20 1.97 1.76
N THR A 375 -30.90 2.56 0.80
CA THR A 375 -32.02 1.94 0.08
C THR A 375 -31.47 1.02 -1.02
N VAL A 376 -31.93 -0.23 -1.08
CA VAL A 376 -31.54 -1.18 -2.12
C VAL A 376 -32.43 -0.96 -3.33
N LEU A 377 -31.85 -0.45 -4.42
CA LEU A 377 -32.60 -0.11 -5.64
C LEU A 377 -32.76 -1.31 -6.58
N ASN A 378 -31.70 -2.11 -6.73
CA ASN A 378 -31.69 -3.30 -7.57
C ASN A 378 -30.78 -4.38 -6.97
N GLU A 379 -31.18 -5.63 -7.12
CA GLU A 379 -30.46 -6.80 -6.62
C GLU A 379 -30.46 -7.88 -7.70
N HIS A 380 -29.28 -8.18 -8.23
CA HIS A 380 -28.99 -9.23 -9.19
C HIS A 380 -27.81 -10.07 -8.67
N PRO A 381 -27.69 -11.37 -9.02
CA PRO A 381 -26.58 -12.20 -8.55
C PRO A 381 -25.17 -11.60 -8.69
N ASP A 382 -24.93 -10.85 -9.76
CA ASP A 382 -23.63 -10.24 -10.06
C ASP A 382 -23.52 -8.75 -9.66
N GLU A 383 -24.62 -8.14 -9.26
CA GLU A 383 -24.72 -6.69 -9.10
C GLU A 383 -25.77 -6.26 -8.06
N LEU A 384 -25.33 -5.42 -7.13
CA LEU A 384 -26.19 -4.68 -6.22
C LEU A 384 -26.12 -3.18 -6.56
N VAL A 385 -27.28 -2.55 -6.73
CA VAL A 385 -27.38 -1.08 -6.82
C VAL A 385 -28.11 -0.56 -5.60
N PHE A 386 -27.52 0.41 -4.91
CA PHE A 386 -28.09 1.03 -3.73
C PHE A 386 -27.87 2.53 -3.70
N GLN A 387 -28.67 3.25 -2.92
CA GLN A 387 -28.59 4.69 -2.73
C GLN A 387 -28.30 5.02 -1.27
N CYS A 388 -27.40 5.97 -1.03
CA CYS A 388 -27.12 6.53 0.29
C CYS A 388 -27.07 8.06 0.16
N GLY A 389 -28.01 8.76 0.80
CA GLY A 389 -28.17 10.20 0.59
C GLY A 389 -28.47 10.52 -0.87
N GLU A 390 -27.71 11.47 -1.44
CA GLU A 390 -27.90 11.91 -2.82
C GLU A 390 -27.19 11.06 -3.88
N ARG A 391 -26.37 10.07 -3.48
CA ARG A 391 -25.52 9.30 -4.40
C ARG A 391 -25.98 7.86 -4.57
N ARG A 392 -25.80 7.34 -5.78
CA ARG A 392 -26.01 5.92 -6.12
C ARG A 392 -24.70 5.18 -6.27
N TYR A 393 -24.72 3.93 -5.87
CA TYR A 393 -23.57 3.05 -5.87
C TYR A 393 -23.91 1.72 -6.50
N ARG A 394 -22.90 1.15 -7.15
CA ARG A 394 -22.91 -0.19 -7.71
C ARG A 394 -21.87 -1.03 -6.99
N TYR A 395 -22.26 -2.22 -6.56
CA TYR A 395 -21.39 -3.19 -5.93
C TYR A 395 -21.41 -4.50 -6.74
N THR A 396 -20.27 -4.86 -7.32
CA THR A 396 -20.12 -6.03 -8.20
C THR A 396 -18.90 -6.87 -7.78
N ARG A 397 -18.55 -7.89 -8.57
CA ARG A 397 -17.27 -8.62 -8.45
C ARG A 397 -16.02 -7.72 -8.56
N LEU A 398 -16.16 -6.49 -9.06
CA LEU A 398 -15.09 -5.48 -9.12
C LEU A 398 -15.09 -4.54 -7.90
N GLY A 399 -15.96 -4.78 -6.92
CA GLY A 399 -16.13 -3.99 -5.70
C GLY A 399 -17.05 -2.78 -5.89
N LEU A 400 -16.98 -1.84 -4.93
CA LEU A 400 -17.83 -0.66 -4.88
C LEU A 400 -17.40 0.44 -5.88
N GLN A 401 -18.37 0.98 -6.61
CA GLN A 401 -18.25 2.11 -7.54
C GLN A 401 -19.41 3.10 -7.30
N GLY A 402 -19.17 4.40 -7.51
CA GLY A 402 -20.27 5.35 -7.70
C GLY A 402 -20.85 5.23 -9.11
N GLU A 403 -22.16 5.36 -9.30
CA GLU A 403 -22.74 5.37 -10.65
C GLU A 403 -22.42 6.67 -11.41
N ASP A 404 -22.16 7.77 -10.70
CA ASP A 404 -21.83 9.08 -11.28
C ASP A 404 -20.35 9.21 -11.69
N ASP A 405 -19.52 8.18 -11.46
CA ASP A 405 -18.09 8.14 -11.83
C ASP A 405 -17.84 7.62 -13.27
N GLY A 406 -18.89 7.57 -14.11
CA GLY A 406 -18.87 7.10 -15.50
C GLY A 406 -18.40 8.12 -16.53
#